data_AF-A0A397V4D3-F1
#
_entry.id   AF-A0A397V4D3-F1
#
_cell.length_a   1.000
_cell.length_b   1.000
_cell.length_c   1.000
_cell.angle_alpha   90.00
_cell.angle_beta   90.00
_cell.angle_gamma   90.00
#
_symmetry.space_group_name_H-M   'P 1'
#
loop_
_entity.id
_entity.type
_entity.pdbx_description
1 polymer ?
#
loop_
_entity_poly.entity_id
_entity_poly.type
_entity_poly.pdbx_seq_one_letter_code
_entity_poly.pdbx_strand_id
1 'polypeptide(L)'
;MYHFAYCDNCEQRIFGTRFKCMHCKNFDLCNDCESHCNHDQSHAFVKIKWQIHNIIHLPHYVNEFMILDKNAEVSCDNCHKFPIFGFKYKCGHCESFNLCDDCEPTYEHNPNHAFIKYSKSIKYFKEPHLLPIFY
;
A
#
# COMPACT_ATOMS: atom_id res chain seq x y z
N MET A 1 -17.75 10.02 -0.07
CA MET A 1 -18.10 9.64 1.32
C MET A 1 -17.03 10.18 2.25
N TYR A 2 -17.38 10.71 3.43
CA TYR A 2 -16.39 11.19 4.40
C TYR A 2 -15.89 10.06 5.30
N HIS A 3 -14.62 10.09 5.67
CA HIS A 3 -14.07 9.29 6.75
C HIS A 3 -14.06 10.07 8.07
N PHE A 4 -14.00 9.37 9.20
CA PHE A 4 -13.71 9.94 10.52
C PHE A 4 -12.18 10.06 10.72
N ALA A 5 -11.51 10.71 9.78
CA ALA A 5 -10.07 10.94 9.79
C ALA A 5 -9.74 12.24 9.03
N TYR A 6 -8.61 12.84 9.38
CA TYR A 6 -8.08 14.04 8.76
C TYR A 6 -6.79 13.69 8.01
N CYS A 7 -6.51 14.39 6.92
CA CYS A 7 -5.28 14.24 6.18
C CYS A 7 -4.14 14.94 6.93
N ASP A 8 -3.04 14.25 7.21
CA ASP A 8 -1.89 14.82 7.90
C ASP A 8 -1.11 15.84 7.04
N ASN A 9 -1.40 15.94 5.74
CA ASN A 9 -0.71 16.87 4.83
C ASN A 9 -1.49 18.18 4.56
N CYS A 10 -2.82 18.12 4.43
CA CYS A 10 -3.65 19.30 4.16
C CYS A 10 -4.62 19.65 5.31
N GLU A 11 -4.60 18.87 6.39
CA GLU A 11 -5.43 19.04 7.59
C GLU A 11 -6.95 19.00 7.33
N GLN A 12 -7.37 18.70 6.10
CA GLN A 12 -8.77 18.57 5.75
C GLN A 12 -9.33 17.21 6.13
N ARG A 13 -10.63 17.17 6.43
CA ARG A 13 -11.35 15.91 6.64
C ARG A 13 -11.31 15.09 5.35
N ILE A 14 -10.93 13.82 5.47
CA ILE A 14 -10.74 12.96 4.30
C ILE A 14 -12.10 12.65 3.66
N PHE A 15 -12.25 13.06 2.41
CA PHE A 15 -13.36 12.70 1.53
C PHE A 15 -12.88 11.74 0.43
N GLY A 16 -13.69 10.72 0.12
CA GLY A 16 -13.34 9.71 -0.87
C GLY A 16 -12.43 8.66 -0.27
N THR A 17 -11.27 8.43 -0.88
CA THR A 17 -10.32 7.40 -0.46
C THR A 17 -9.44 7.90 0.69
N ARG A 18 -9.34 7.11 1.75
CA ARG A 18 -8.35 7.28 2.83
C ARG A 18 -7.15 6.37 2.60
N PHE A 19 -5.94 6.95 2.69
CA PHE A 19 -4.69 6.21 2.63
C PHE A 19 -4.05 6.21 4.02
N LYS A 20 -4.18 5.09 4.74
CA LYS A 20 -3.60 4.95 6.08
C LYS A 20 -2.21 4.31 5.98
N CYS A 21 -1.18 4.96 6.48
CA CYS A 21 0.15 4.36 6.57
C CYS A 21 0.11 3.15 7.52
N MET A 22 0.72 2.03 7.09
CA MET A 22 0.81 0.82 7.91
C MET A 22 1.96 0.85 8.91
N HIS A 23 2.98 1.67 8.65
CA HIS A 23 4.19 1.78 9.47
C HIS A 23 4.05 2.84 10.56
N CYS A 24 3.19 3.83 10.34
CA CYS A 24 2.98 4.94 11.27
C CYS A 24 1.62 4.82 11.95
N LYS A 25 1.61 5.06 13.27
CA LYS A 25 0.42 4.90 14.11
C LYS A 25 -0.76 5.75 13.62
N ASN A 26 -0.52 7.02 13.35
CA ASN A 26 -1.53 8.03 13.03
C ASN A 26 -1.07 8.85 11.82
N PHE A 27 -0.82 8.20 10.68
CA PHE A 27 -0.54 8.93 9.44
C PHE A 27 -1.55 8.50 8.37
N ASP A 28 -2.33 9.46 7.89
CA ASP A 28 -3.45 9.33 6.98
C ASP A 28 -3.37 10.41 5.91
N LEU A 29 -3.55 10.02 4.65
CA LEU A 29 -3.60 10.93 3.51
C LEU A 29 -4.95 10.87 2.82
N CYS A 30 -5.41 12.01 2.30
CA CYS A 30 -6.52 12.05 1.36
C CYS A 30 -6.04 11.72 -0.07
N ASN A 31 -7.01 11.52 -0.97
CA ASN A 31 -6.76 11.25 -2.38
C ASN A 31 -5.87 12.30 -3.06
N ASP A 32 -6.06 13.58 -2.75
CA ASP A 32 -5.34 14.67 -3.42
C ASP A 32 -3.89 14.81 -2.92
N CYS A 33 -3.64 14.43 -1.67
CA CYS A 33 -2.30 14.50 -1.07
C CYS A 33 -1.47 13.23 -1.27
N GLU A 34 -2.07 12.13 -1.73
CA GLU A 34 -1.38 10.85 -1.90
C GLU A 34 -0.18 10.96 -2.88
N SER A 35 -0.36 11.69 -3.97
CA SER A 35 0.67 11.90 -4.99
C SER A 35 1.80 12.86 -4.57
N HIS A 36 1.59 13.67 -3.53
CA HIS A 36 2.51 14.72 -3.08
C HIS A 36 2.80 14.62 -1.58
N CYS A 37 2.93 13.41 -1.07
CA CYS A 37 3.18 13.22 0.35
C CYS A 37 4.65 13.50 0.72
N ASN A 38 4.86 14.27 1.79
CA ASN A 38 6.17 14.42 2.42
C ASN A 38 6.35 13.35 3.51
N HIS A 39 6.24 12.09 3.10
CA HIS A 39 6.35 10.92 3.97
C HIS A 39 7.35 9.92 3.38
N ASP A 40 7.84 9.00 4.21
CA ASP A 40 8.77 7.97 3.75
C ASP A 40 8.12 7.14 2.63
N GLN A 41 8.72 7.18 1.45
CA GLN A 41 8.24 6.48 0.25
C GLN A 41 8.36 4.94 0.39
N SER A 42 9.14 4.46 1.35
CA SER A 42 9.25 3.03 1.65
C SER A 42 8.05 2.48 2.44
N HIS A 43 7.22 3.35 3.04
CA HIS A 43 6.07 2.91 3.80
C HIS A 43 4.90 2.48 2.91
N ALA A 44 4.30 1.33 3.26
CA ALA A 44 3.08 0.86 2.63
C ALA A 44 1.85 1.59 3.19
N PHE A 45 0.85 1.79 2.33
CA PHE A 45 -0.42 2.42 2.67
C PHE A 45 -1.58 1.46 2.45
N VAL A 46 -2.56 1.46 3.35
CA VAL A 46 -3.86 0.84 3.12
C VAL A 46 -4.77 1.85 2.43
N LYS A 47 -5.28 1.48 1.25
CA LYS A 47 -6.31 2.21 0.51
C LYS A 47 -7.68 1.76 1.01
N ILE A 48 -8.41 2.68 1.62
CA ILE A 48 -9.74 2.47 2.21
C ILE A 48 -10.74 3.34 1.47
N LYS A 49 -11.64 2.73 0.68
CA LYS A 49 -12.65 3.45 -0.13
C LYS A 49 -13.98 3.67 0.63
N TRP A 50 -14.29 2.82 1.62
CA TRP A 50 -15.56 2.82 2.34
C TRP A 50 -15.36 2.86 3.85
N GLN A 51 -16.35 3.38 4.58
CA GLN A 51 -16.35 3.38 6.04
C GLN A 51 -16.50 1.93 6.50
N ILE A 52 -15.38 1.31 6.84
CA ILE A 52 -15.39 -0.06 7.35
C ILE A 52 -15.79 0.03 8.83
N HIS A 53 -17.03 -0.33 9.15
CA HIS A 53 -17.53 -0.32 10.54
C HIS A 53 -16.86 -1.39 11.43
N ASN A 54 -15.97 -2.22 10.88
CA ASN A 54 -15.21 -3.23 11.62
C ASN A 54 -13.78 -3.36 11.07
N ILE A 55 -12.90 -2.38 11.31
CA ILE A 55 -11.44 -2.51 11.08
C ILE A 55 -10.78 -3.35 12.19
N ILE A 56 -11.50 -4.26 12.83
CA ILE A 56 -10.99 -5.00 14.01
C ILE A 56 -10.00 -6.11 13.60
N HIS A 57 -9.84 -6.39 12.31
CA HIS A 57 -8.92 -7.43 11.82
C HIS A 57 -7.87 -6.97 10.79
N LEU A 58 -7.70 -5.66 10.54
CA LEU A 58 -6.45 -5.24 9.90
C LEU A 58 -5.39 -5.18 11.02
N PRO A 59 -4.32 -6.01 10.97
CA PRO A 59 -3.36 -6.08 12.04
C PRO A 59 -2.81 -4.68 12.26
N HIS A 60 -3.07 -4.13 13.46
CA HIS A 60 -2.68 -2.78 13.89
C HIS A 60 -1.16 -2.59 14.00
N TYR A 61 -0.36 -3.51 13.46
CA TYR A 61 1.08 -3.49 13.47
C TYR A 61 1.60 -4.45 12.40
N VAL A 62 2.28 -3.94 11.38
CA VAL A 62 3.04 -4.79 10.46
C VAL A 62 4.21 -5.39 11.25
N ASN A 63 4.08 -6.65 11.68
CA ASN A 63 5.25 -7.43 12.06
C ASN A 63 6.18 -7.56 10.84
N GLU A 64 7.49 -7.72 11.07
CA GLU A 64 8.55 -7.91 10.07
C GLU A 64 8.21 -8.93 8.96
N PHE A 65 7.23 -9.80 9.17
CA PHE A 65 6.71 -10.78 8.22
C PHE A 65 6.10 -10.20 6.94
N MET A 66 5.54 -8.98 6.96
CA MET A 66 4.95 -8.35 5.75
C MET A 66 5.97 -7.58 4.89
N ILE A 67 7.21 -7.39 5.38
CA ILE A 67 8.32 -6.78 4.63
C ILE A 67 8.85 -7.73 3.54
N LEU A 68 8.64 -9.04 3.70
CA LEU A 68 9.06 -10.06 2.74
C LEU A 68 8.24 -10.02 1.42
N ASP A 69 7.04 -9.44 1.44
CA ASP A 69 6.16 -9.34 0.27
C ASP A 69 6.55 -8.18 -0.68
N LYS A 70 7.45 -7.27 -0.27
CA LYS A 70 7.97 -6.17 -1.12
C LYS A 70 8.70 -6.71 -2.36
N ASN A 71 9.32 -7.88 -2.25
CA ASN A 71 10.19 -8.45 -3.28
C ASN A 71 9.65 -9.75 -3.88
N ALA A 72 8.46 -10.20 -3.50
CA ALA A 72 7.88 -11.40 -4.05
C ALA A 72 7.51 -11.16 -5.52
N GLU A 73 8.01 -12.02 -6.41
CA GLU A 73 7.55 -12.10 -7.80
C GLU A 73 6.09 -12.58 -7.76
N VAL A 74 5.15 -11.65 -7.88
CA VAL A 74 3.71 -11.90 -7.76
C VAL A 74 3.04 -11.55 -9.09
N SER A 75 2.08 -12.37 -9.51
CA SER A 75 1.27 -12.12 -10.70
C SER A 75 0.02 -11.31 -10.35
N CYS A 76 -0.44 -10.48 -11.28
CA CYS A 76 -1.75 -9.84 -11.19
C CYS A 76 -2.84 -10.90 -11.45
N ASP A 77 -3.83 -11.03 -10.56
CA ASP A 77 -4.92 -12.00 -10.73
C ASP A 77 -5.88 -11.62 -11.87
N ASN A 78 -5.92 -10.35 -12.27
CA ASN A 78 -6.80 -9.87 -13.34
C ASN A 78 -6.18 -9.96 -14.75
N CYS A 79 -4.92 -9.53 -14.91
CA CYS A 79 -4.25 -9.49 -16.22
C CYS A 79 -3.08 -10.47 -16.38
N HIS A 80 -2.80 -11.27 -15.34
CA HIS A 80 -1.71 -12.26 -15.29
C HIS A 80 -0.30 -11.71 -15.52
N LYS A 81 -0.12 -10.37 -15.48
CA LYS A 81 1.18 -9.72 -15.56
C LYS A 81 2.08 -10.21 -14.43
N PHE A 82 3.26 -10.72 -14.79
CA PHE A 82 4.25 -11.25 -13.86
C PHE A 82 5.68 -10.88 -14.32
N PRO A 83 6.54 -10.39 -13.40
CA PRO A 83 6.19 -9.89 -12.07
C PRO A 83 5.45 -8.54 -12.19
N ILE A 84 4.62 -8.20 -11.19
CA ILE A 84 4.01 -6.86 -11.11
C ILE A 84 5.12 -5.82 -10.91
N PHE A 85 5.31 -4.94 -11.90
CA PHE A 85 6.20 -3.78 -11.78
C PHE A 85 5.41 -2.54 -11.35
N GLY A 86 6.00 -1.72 -10.47
CA GLY A 86 5.37 -0.49 -9.98
C GLY A 86 4.63 -0.73 -8.65
N PHE A 87 3.43 -0.18 -8.51
CA PHE A 87 2.60 -0.41 -7.33
C PHE A 87 1.94 -1.79 -7.38
N LYS A 88 2.00 -2.50 -6.26
CA LYS A 88 1.30 -3.77 -6.05
C LYS A 88 0.19 -3.53 -5.04
N TYR A 89 -1.02 -4.03 -5.35
CA TYR A 89 -2.19 -3.91 -4.50
C TYR A 89 -2.61 -5.30 -4.02
N LYS A 90 -2.42 -5.61 -2.74
CA LYS A 90 -2.88 -6.87 -2.13
C LYS A 90 -4.19 -6.65 -1.40
N CYS A 91 -5.18 -7.51 -1.64
CA CYS A 91 -6.38 -7.49 -0.83
C CYS A 91 -6.05 -7.94 0.61
N GLY A 92 -6.40 -7.13 1.61
CA GLY A 92 -6.19 -7.50 3.01
C GLY A 92 -7.16 -8.56 3.55
N HIS A 93 -8.20 -8.90 2.78
CA HIS A 93 -9.26 -9.84 3.19
C HIS A 93 -9.23 -11.17 2.42
N CYS A 94 -8.43 -11.27 1.36
CA CYS A 94 -8.31 -12.48 0.54
C CYS A 94 -6.91 -13.06 0.71
N GLU A 95 -6.78 -14.38 0.70
CA GLU A 95 -5.50 -15.06 0.98
C GLU A 95 -4.39 -14.72 -0.02
N SER A 96 -4.72 -14.62 -1.32
CA SER A 96 -3.71 -14.47 -2.38
C SER A 96 -4.09 -13.51 -3.50
N PHE A 97 -4.97 -12.54 -3.26
CA PHE A 97 -5.45 -11.64 -4.33
C PHE A 97 -4.59 -10.38 -4.48
N ASN A 98 -4.02 -10.19 -5.68
CA ASN A 98 -3.08 -9.15 -6.04
C ASN A 98 -3.46 -8.49 -7.37
N LEU A 99 -3.42 -7.16 -7.40
CA LEU A 99 -3.63 -6.35 -8.61
C LEU A 99 -2.39 -5.50 -8.91
N CYS A 100 -2.13 -5.29 -10.20
CA CYS A 100 -1.16 -4.30 -10.67
C CYS A 100 -1.78 -2.90 -10.78
N ASP A 101 -0.93 -1.90 -10.95
CA ASP A 101 -1.32 -0.49 -11.10
C ASP A 101 -2.31 -0.25 -12.25
N ASP A 102 -2.16 -0.99 -13.34
CA ASP A 102 -3.05 -0.90 -14.50
C ASP A 102 -4.45 -1.47 -14.22
N CYS A 103 -4.57 -2.45 -13.31
CA CYS A 103 -5.82 -3.17 -13.05
C CYS A 103 -6.58 -2.66 -11.82
N GLU A 104 -5.91 -2.10 -10.81
CA GLU A 104 -6.61 -1.54 -9.65
C GLU A 104 -7.69 -0.50 -9.97
N PRO A 105 -7.50 0.45 -10.91
CA PRO A 105 -8.53 1.45 -11.19
C PRO A 105 -9.74 0.87 -11.94
N THR A 106 -9.57 -0.23 -12.67
CA THR A 106 -10.60 -0.81 -13.55
C THR A 106 -11.29 -2.04 -12.97
N TYR A 107 -10.63 -2.76 -12.05
CA TYR A 107 -11.17 -3.98 -11.47
C TYR A 107 -11.97 -3.68 -10.19
N GLU A 108 -13.28 -3.84 -10.27
CA GLU A 108 -14.15 -3.76 -9.10
C GLU A 108 -14.16 -5.09 -8.35
N HIS A 109 -13.22 -5.23 -7.40
CA HIS A 109 -13.37 -6.21 -6.31
C HIS A 109 -14.45 -5.77 -5.34
N ASN A 110 -14.83 -6.65 -4.40
CA ASN A 110 -15.74 -6.31 -3.33
C ASN A 110 -15.36 -4.96 -2.67
N PRO A 111 -16.23 -3.94 -2.73
CA PRO A 111 -15.92 -2.59 -2.24
C PRO A 111 -15.61 -2.55 -0.74
N ASN A 112 -16.09 -3.52 0.03
CA ASN A 112 -15.82 -3.59 1.47
C ASN A 112 -14.42 -4.14 1.79
N HIS A 113 -13.69 -4.67 0.80
CA HIS A 113 -12.32 -5.13 1.01
C HIS A 113 -11.32 -3.99 0.91
N ALA A 114 -10.50 -3.85 1.95
CA ALA A 114 -9.37 -2.93 1.95
C ALA A 114 -8.20 -3.50 1.12
N PHE A 115 -7.51 -2.62 0.40
CA PHE A 115 -6.32 -2.96 -0.37
C PHE A 115 -5.08 -2.34 0.25
N ILE A 116 -4.03 -3.14 0.40
CA ILE A 116 -2.69 -2.69 0.79
C ILE A 116 -1.96 -2.31 -0.48
N LYS A 117 -1.64 -1.02 -0.62
CA LYS A 117 -0.77 -0.46 -1.66
C LYS A 117 0.67 -0.54 -1.17
N TYR A 118 1.43 -1.48 -1.74
CA TYR A 118 2.88 -1.50 -1.58
C TYR A 118 3.49 -0.46 -2.50
N SER A 119 4.37 0.39 -1.95
CA SER A 119 5.12 1.37 -2.74
C SER A 119 5.98 0.67 -3.78
N LYS A 120 6.37 1.40 -4.84
CA LYS A 120 7.15 0.86 -5.94
C LYS A 120 8.31 0.05 -5.37
N SER A 121 8.36 -1.24 -5.67
CA SER A 121 9.53 -2.06 -5.34
C SER A 121 10.72 -1.41 -6.02
N ILE A 122 11.52 -0.67 -5.24
CA ILE A 122 12.84 -0.25 -5.68
C ILE A 122 13.53 -1.55 -6.03
N LYS A 123 13.80 -1.79 -7.31
CA LYS A 123 14.70 -2.84 -7.72
C LYS A 123 16.01 -2.53 -6.99
N TYR A 124 16.27 -3.23 -5.89
CA TYR A 124 17.63 -3.49 -5.47
C TYR A 124 18.22 -4.28 -6.64
N PHE A 125 18.89 -3.57 -7.54
CA PHE A 125 19.98 -4.20 -8.27
C PHE A 125 20.84 -4.87 -7.20
N LYS A 126 20.90 -6.20 -7.21
CA LYS A 126 22.00 -6.90 -6.56
C LYS A 126 23.27 -6.47 -7.31
N GLU A 127 23.86 -5.35 -6.93
CA GLU A 127 25.30 -5.24 -7.08
C GLU A 127 25.91 -5.94 -5.86
N PRO A 128 26.76 -6.95 -6.05
CA PRO A 128 27.42 -7.61 -4.94
C PRO A 128 28.26 -6.58 -4.20
N HIS A 129 28.07 -6.52 -2.89
CA HIS A 129 28.89 -5.79 -1.94
C HIS A 129 30.38 -5.87 -2.28
N LEU A 130 30.96 -4.75 -2.72
CA LEU A 130 32.36 -4.44 -2.43
C LEU A 130 32.33 -3.41 -1.30
N LEU A 131 32.46 -3.90 -0.07
CA LEU A 131 32.75 -3.07 1.08
C LEU A 131 34.03 -2.28 0.81
N PRO A 132 34.12 -0.98 1.19
CA PRO A 132 35.42 -0.32 1.25
C PRO A 132 36.26 -1.06 2.28
N ILE A 133 37.37 -1.63 1.81
CA ILE A 133 38.43 -2.17 2.67
C ILE A 133 39.06 -0.94 3.33
N PHE A 134 38.75 -0.71 4.60
CA PHE A 134 39.58 0.17 5.42
C PHE A 134 40.88 -0.58 5.75
N TYR A 135 41.96 -0.20 5.08
CA TYR A 135 43.35 -0.35 5.55
C TYR A 135 44.13 0.90 5.15
#